data_AF-A0A1G0SD42-F1
#
_entry.id   AF-A0A1G0SD42-F1
#
_cell.length_a   1.000
_cell.length_b   1.000
_cell.length_c   1.000
_cell.angle_alpha   90.00
_cell.angle_beta   90.00
_cell.angle_gamma   90.00
#
_symmetry.space_group_name_H-M   'P 1'
#
loop_
_entity.id
_entity.type
_entity.pdbx_description
1 polymer ?
#
loop_
_entity_poly.entity_id
_entity_poly.type
_entity_poly.pdbx_seq_one_letter_code
_entity_poly.pdbx_strand_id
1 'polypeptide(L)'
;MKIKSKANKLYQKALEYYSKGNCKKLLNNYKGAIADFTMAIKYNPKFAEAYFKRANTKLILNDTNGAQRDYDKAIELKPYFAEALINRGITRMNEGKVEEGQKDFLKAGKLGLMNAFSVRKELYR
;
A
#
# COMPACT_ATOMS: atom_id res chain seq x y z
N MET A 1 -19.82 -27.64 2.40
CA MET A 1 -20.24 -26.31 2.92
C MET A 1 -19.38 -25.70 4.05
N LYS A 2 -18.63 -26.47 4.88
CA LYS A 2 -17.88 -25.93 6.05
C LYS A 2 -16.65 -25.04 5.73
N ILE A 3 -15.97 -25.25 4.59
CA ILE A 3 -14.73 -24.52 4.24
C ILE A 3 -15.00 -23.04 3.90
N LYS A 4 -16.09 -22.76 3.17
CA LYS A 4 -16.52 -21.38 2.83
C LYS A 4 -16.85 -20.56 4.09
N SER A 5 -17.43 -21.18 5.12
CA SER A 5 -17.73 -20.54 6.40
C SER A 5 -16.47 -20.14 7.19
N LYS A 6 -15.46 -21.02 7.26
CA LYS A 6 -14.19 -20.72 7.94
C LYS A 6 -13.39 -19.62 7.24
N ALA A 7 -13.30 -19.68 5.90
CA ALA A 7 -12.63 -18.65 5.11
C ALA A 7 -13.30 -17.27 5.29
N ASN A 8 -14.64 -17.24 5.29
CA ASN A 8 -15.39 -16.02 5.57
C ASN A 8 -15.09 -15.47 6.97
N LYS A 9 -15.04 -16.33 8.00
CA LYS A 9 -14.72 -15.90 9.38
C LYS A 9 -13.30 -15.32 9.49
N LEU A 10 -12.32 -15.89 8.79
CA LEU A 10 -10.95 -15.35 8.77
C LEU A 10 -10.89 -14.00 8.05
N TYR A 11 -11.60 -13.87 6.93
CA TYR A 11 -11.71 -12.60 6.22
C TYR A 11 -12.35 -11.50 7.06
N GLN A 12 -13.42 -11.81 7.80
CA GLN A 12 -14.05 -10.86 8.73
C GLN A 12 -13.10 -10.41 9.84
N LYS A 13 -12.32 -11.33 10.42
CA LYS A 13 -11.27 -10.96 11.38
C LYS A 13 -10.24 -10.02 10.75
N ALA A 14 -9.82 -10.29 9.52
CA ALA A 14 -8.88 -9.41 8.82
C ALA A 14 -9.45 -7.99 8.65
N LEU A 15 -10.72 -7.86 8.26
CA LEU A 15 -11.41 -6.58 8.15
C LEU A 15 -11.52 -5.84 9.48
N GLU A 16 -11.83 -6.55 10.57
CA GLU A 16 -11.92 -5.97 11.90
C GLU A 16 -10.60 -5.32 12.34
N TYR A 17 -9.50 -6.06 12.24
CA TYR A 17 -8.17 -5.53 12.55
C TYR A 17 -7.76 -4.40 11.59
N TYR A 18 -8.09 -4.50 10.30
CA TYR A 18 -7.84 -3.43 9.35
C TYR A 18 -8.55 -2.13 9.74
N SER A 19 -9.83 -2.20 10.12
CA SER A 19 -10.59 -1.05 10.60
C SER A 19 -10.01 -0.47 11.89
N LYS A 20 -9.66 -1.31 12.86
CA LYS A 20 -8.97 -0.88 14.10
C LYS A 20 -7.65 -0.16 13.81
N GLY A 21 -6.87 -0.69 12.88
CA GLY A 21 -5.62 -0.07 12.44
C GLY A 21 -5.84 1.30 11.82
N ASN A 22 -6.88 1.46 10.99
CA ASN A 22 -7.24 2.76 10.43
C ASN A 22 -7.64 3.77 11.53
N CYS A 23 -8.47 3.37 12.49
CA CYS A 23 -8.85 4.22 13.62
C CYS A 23 -7.63 4.66 14.44
N LYS A 24 -6.74 3.73 14.80
CA LYS A 24 -5.51 4.06 15.55
C LYS A 24 -4.60 4.99 14.77
N LYS A 25 -4.50 4.83 13.46
CA LYS A 25 -3.72 5.73 12.59
C LYS A 25 -4.29 7.16 12.62
N LEU A 26 -5.62 7.30 12.57
CA LEU A 26 -6.30 8.60 12.69
C LEU A 26 -6.08 9.26 14.05
N LEU A 27 -5.95 8.46 15.11
CA LEU A 27 -5.60 8.91 16.47
C LEU A 27 -4.09 9.08 16.69
N ASN A 28 -3.29 9.10 15.62
CA ASN A 28 -1.81 9.18 15.65
C ASN A 28 -1.11 8.07 16.45
N ASN A 29 -1.81 6.99 16.81
CA ASN A 29 -1.22 5.80 17.40
C ASN A 29 -0.66 4.89 16.30
N TYR A 30 0.45 5.30 15.69
CA TYR A 30 1.03 4.64 14.53
C TYR A 30 1.57 3.23 14.85
N LYS A 31 2.20 3.04 16.01
CA LYS A 31 2.68 1.70 16.44
C LYS A 31 1.50 0.74 16.63
N GLY A 32 0.42 1.20 17.25
CA GLY A 32 -0.80 0.40 17.42
C GLY A 32 -1.48 0.11 16.09
N ALA A 33 -1.49 1.05 15.15
CA ALA A 33 -2.00 0.84 13.80
C ALA A 33 -1.20 -0.22 13.04
N ILE A 34 0.13 -0.18 13.10
CA ILE A 34 1.01 -1.20 12.50
C ILE A 34 0.74 -2.59 13.08
N ALA A 35 0.54 -2.70 14.40
CA ALA A 35 0.22 -3.96 15.05
C ALA A 35 -1.11 -4.53 14.53
N ASP A 36 -2.15 -3.69 14.42
CA ASP A 36 -3.45 -4.12 13.89
C ASP A 36 -3.39 -4.49 12.41
N PHE A 37 -2.71 -3.71 11.56
CA PHE A 37 -2.52 -4.08 10.15
C PHE A 37 -1.75 -5.40 10.02
N THR A 38 -0.79 -5.66 10.91
CA THR A 38 -0.07 -6.94 10.94
C THR A 38 -0.99 -8.10 11.29
N MET A 39 -1.92 -7.90 12.23
CA MET A 39 -2.95 -8.91 12.52
C MET A 39 -3.92 -9.11 11.35
N ALA A 40 -4.32 -8.03 10.66
CA ALA A 40 -5.15 -8.14 9.46
C ALA A 40 -4.47 -9.01 8.39
N ILE A 41 -3.17 -8.78 8.15
CA ILE A 41 -2.34 -9.57 7.24
C ILE A 41 -2.22 -11.03 7.71
N LYS A 42 -2.07 -11.28 9.02
CA LYS A 42 -2.00 -12.63 9.56
C LYS A 42 -3.27 -13.44 9.28
N TYR A 43 -4.44 -12.79 9.37
CA TYR A 43 -5.73 -13.44 9.08
C TYR A 43 -6.02 -13.54 7.58
N ASN A 44 -5.56 -12.58 6.78
CA ASN A 44 -5.65 -12.62 5.33
C ASN A 44 -4.33 -12.14 4.69
N PRO A 45 -3.40 -13.07 4.36
CA PRO A 45 -2.12 -12.72 3.75
C PRO A 45 -2.23 -12.13 2.34
N LYS A 46 -3.41 -12.18 1.72
CA LYS A 46 -3.71 -11.61 0.40
C LYS A 46 -4.37 -10.23 0.48
N PHE A 47 -4.45 -9.62 1.67
CA PHE A 47 -5.10 -8.33 1.86
C PHE A 47 -4.20 -7.16 1.47
N ALA A 48 -4.16 -6.82 0.18
CA ALA A 48 -3.28 -5.80 -0.39
C ALA A 48 -3.42 -4.43 0.32
N GLU A 49 -4.64 -4.01 0.65
CA GLU A 49 -4.92 -2.75 1.33
C GLU A 49 -4.29 -2.69 2.73
N ALA A 50 -4.22 -3.81 3.45
CA ALA A 50 -3.58 -3.86 4.77
C ALA A 50 -2.06 -3.65 4.68
N TYR A 51 -1.39 -4.23 3.68
CA TYR A 51 0.02 -3.95 3.40
C TYR A 51 0.22 -2.48 3.04
N PHE A 52 -0.58 -1.93 2.13
CA PHE A 52 -0.50 -0.52 1.74
C PHE A 52 -0.67 0.45 2.92
N LYS A 53 -1.67 0.23 3.79
CA LYS A 53 -1.87 1.08 4.97
C LYS A 53 -0.73 0.92 5.98
N ARG A 54 -0.20 -0.29 6.16
CA ARG A 54 0.98 -0.52 7.01
C ARG A 54 2.23 0.18 6.46
N ALA A 55 2.45 0.15 5.14
CA ALA A 55 3.54 0.86 4.48
C ALA A 55 3.47 2.37 4.74
N ASN A 56 2.31 2.99 4.47
CA ASN A 56 2.09 4.42 4.74
C ASN A 56 2.36 4.77 6.21
N THR A 57 1.95 3.89 7.13
CA THR A 57 2.12 4.13 8.58
C THR A 57 3.58 3.97 9.01
N LYS A 58 4.32 3.05 8.40
CA LYS A 58 5.77 2.88 8.60
C LYS A 58 6.56 4.07 8.09
N LEU A 59 6.18 4.66 6.95
CA LEU A 59 6.79 5.90 6.45
C LEU A 59 6.66 7.06 7.45
N ILE A 60 5.50 7.20 8.11
CA ILE A 60 5.32 8.23 9.15
C ILE A 60 6.32 8.04 10.31
N LEU A 61 6.73 6.79 10.57
CA LEU A 61 7.73 6.45 11.58
C LEU A 61 9.16 6.35 11.02
N ASN A 62 9.39 6.84 9.79
CA ASN A 62 10.67 6.76 9.07
C ASN A 62 11.21 5.34 8.85
N ASP A 63 10.37 4.30 8.94
CA ASP A 63 10.71 2.93 8.55
C ASP A 63 10.53 2.74 7.03
N THR A 64 11.42 3.38 6.27
CA THR A 64 11.36 3.39 4.81
C THR A 64 11.56 2.00 4.21
N ASN A 65 12.52 1.24 4.75
CA ASN A 65 12.79 -0.14 4.32
C ASN A 65 11.60 -1.07 4.59
N GLY A 66 10.95 -0.94 5.74
CA GLY A 66 9.74 -1.69 6.05
C GLY A 66 8.55 -1.27 5.20
N ALA A 67 8.45 0.00 4.81
CA ALA A 67 7.41 0.50 3.92
C ALA A 67 7.57 -0.01 2.50
N GLN A 68 8.79 -0.01 1.93
CA GLN A 68 9.04 -0.54 0.59
C GLN A 68 8.63 -2.00 0.46
N ARG A 69 9.02 -2.85 1.41
CA ARG A 69 8.62 -4.26 1.44
C ARG A 69 7.11 -4.45 1.44
N ASP A 70 6.40 -3.58 2.17
CA ASP A 70 4.93 -3.63 2.22
C ASP A 70 4.29 -3.11 0.91
N TYR A 71 4.83 -2.06 0.29
CA TYR A 71 4.37 -1.63 -1.03
C TYR A 71 4.61 -2.68 -2.10
N ASP A 72 5.79 -3.31 -2.11
CA ASP A 72 6.11 -4.40 -3.02
C ASP A 72 5.06 -5.51 -2.90
N LYS A 73 4.73 -5.91 -1.66
CA LYS A 73 3.72 -6.94 -1.44
C LYS A 73 2.31 -6.50 -1.85
N ALA A 74 1.94 -5.25 -1.59
CA ALA A 74 0.65 -4.71 -2.02
C ALA A 74 0.50 -4.71 -3.54
N ILE A 75 1.57 -4.34 -4.27
CA ILE A 75 1.60 -4.31 -5.73
C ILE A 75 1.68 -5.72 -6.33
N GLU A 76 2.37 -6.66 -5.68
CA GLU A 76 2.37 -8.08 -6.07
C GLU A 76 0.95 -8.66 -6.01
N LEU A 77 0.22 -8.37 -4.92
CA LEU A 77 -1.15 -8.84 -4.71
C LEU A 77 -2.17 -8.12 -5.60
N LYS A 78 -1.95 -6.82 -5.86
CA LYS A 78 -2.82 -5.98 -6.67
C LYS A 78 -1.96 -5.16 -7.64
N PRO A 79 -1.60 -5.72 -8.82
CA PRO A 79 -0.72 -5.06 -9.79
C PRO A 79 -1.22 -3.71 -10.31
N TYR A 80 -2.52 -3.47 -10.15
CA TYR A 80 -3.23 -2.26 -10.56
C TYR A 80 -3.48 -1.28 -9.40
N PHE A 81 -2.78 -1.45 -8.27
CA PHE A 81 -2.91 -0.57 -7.09
C PHE A 81 -2.09 0.71 -7.28
N ALA A 82 -2.64 1.65 -8.03
CA ALA A 82 -1.88 2.81 -8.48
C ALA A 82 -1.50 3.78 -7.34
N GLU A 83 -2.26 3.87 -6.25
CA GLU A 83 -1.83 4.61 -5.05
C GLU A 83 -0.60 3.99 -4.38
N ALA A 84 -0.49 2.66 -4.37
CA ALA A 84 0.70 1.97 -3.85
C ALA A 84 1.92 2.21 -4.75
N LEU A 85 1.72 2.24 -6.07
CA LEU A 85 2.78 2.60 -7.04
C LEU A 85 3.25 4.04 -6.85
N ILE A 86 2.32 4.99 -6.71
CA ILE A 86 2.66 6.41 -6.48
C ILE A 86 3.47 6.55 -5.19
N ASN A 87 2.99 5.98 -4.08
CA ASN A 87 3.67 6.14 -2.80
C ASN A 87 5.04 5.45 -2.77
N ARG A 88 5.18 4.27 -3.39
CA ARG A 88 6.49 3.61 -3.55
C ARG A 88 7.42 4.43 -4.44
N GLY A 89 6.90 5.01 -5.51
CA GLY A 89 7.63 5.89 -6.41
C GLY A 89 8.22 7.09 -5.68
N ILE A 90 7.38 7.82 -4.91
CA ILE A 90 7.82 8.94 -4.08
C ILE A 90 8.89 8.50 -3.07
N THR A 91 8.67 7.36 -2.41
CA THR A 91 9.60 6.81 -1.43
C THR A 91 10.97 6.54 -2.05
N ARG A 92 11.02 5.94 -3.25
CA ARG A 92 12.25 5.63 -3.98
C ARG A 92 12.97 6.89 -4.47
N MET A 93 12.23 7.91 -4.92
CA MET A 93 12.82 9.20 -5.30
C MET A 93 13.54 9.85 -4.11
N ASN A 94 12.92 9.83 -2.92
CA ASN A 94 13.51 10.37 -1.70
C ASN A 94 14.77 9.60 -1.25
N GLU A 95 14.89 8.32 -1.62
CA GLU A 95 16.11 7.51 -1.38
C GLU A 95 17.17 7.65 -2.49
N GLY A 96 16.93 8.49 -3.51
CA GLY A 96 17.83 8.63 -4.66
C GLY A 96 17.70 7.52 -5.72
N LYS A 97 16.75 6.59 -5.57
CA LYS A 97 16.43 5.54 -6.56
C LYS A 97 15.52 6.10 -7.65
N VAL A 98 16.00 7.11 -8.36
CA VAL A 98 15.22 7.92 -9.29
C VAL A 98 14.60 7.08 -10.42
N GLU A 99 15.38 6.21 -11.05
CA GLU A 99 14.90 5.37 -12.16
C GLU A 99 13.76 4.42 -11.72
N GLU A 100 13.87 3.82 -10.54
CA GLU A 100 12.84 2.94 -10.00
C GLU A 100 11.56 3.71 -9.68
N GLY A 101 11.69 4.92 -9.12
CA GLY A 101 10.57 5.81 -8.86
C GLY A 101 9.84 6.22 -10.14
N GLN A 102 10.57 6.58 -11.19
CA GLN A 102 10.00 6.90 -12.50
C GLN A 102 9.25 5.71 -13.10
N LYS A 103 9.78 4.49 -13.01
CA LYS A 103 9.09 3.27 -13.46
C LYS A 103 7.75 3.08 -12.74
N ASP A 104 7.68 3.38 -11.45
CA ASP A 104 6.45 3.28 -10.68
C ASP A 104 5.41 4.32 -11.12
N PHE A 105 5.82 5.57 -11.34
CA PHE A 105 4.93 6.61 -11.85
C PHE A 105 4.44 6.31 -13.27
N LEU A 106 5.30 5.80 -14.15
CA LEU A 106 4.90 5.37 -15.49
C LEU A 106 3.86 4.26 -15.43
N LYS A 107 4.05 3.29 -14.52
CA LYS A 107 3.07 2.22 -14.33
C LYS A 107 1.75 2.76 -13.77
N ALA A 108 1.79 3.64 -12.77
CA ALA A 108 0.59 4.28 -12.22
C ALA A 108 -0.17 5.11 -13.27
N GLY A 109 0.55 5.87 -14.11
CA GLY A 109 -0.02 6.66 -15.19
C GLY A 109 -0.72 5.81 -16.27
N LYS A 110 -0.15 4.65 -16.62
CA LYS A 110 -0.79 3.68 -17.53
C LYS A 110 -2.10 3.09 -16.99
N LEU A 111 -2.30 3.13 -15.67
CA LEU A 111 -3.50 2.59 -15.01
C LEU A 111 -4.64 3.60 -14.88
N GLY A 112 -4.51 4.79 -15.46
CA GLY A 112 -5.60 5.75 -15.56
C GLY A 112 -5.81 6.63 -14.32
N LEU A 113 -4.89 6.64 -13.35
CA LEU A 113 -4.95 7.56 -12.19
C LEU A 113 -4.54 9.02 -12.49
N MET A 114 -4.58 9.43 -13.78
CA MET A 114 -4.77 10.78 -14.34
C MET A 114 -3.82 11.09 -15.50
N ASN A 115 -4.39 11.50 -16.65
CA ASN A 115 -3.80 12.45 -17.62
C ASN A 115 -2.31 12.29 -18.01
N ALA A 116 -1.80 11.07 -18.20
CA ALA A 116 -0.47 10.86 -18.77
C ALA A 116 -0.35 11.30 -20.26
N PHE A 117 -1.46 11.62 -20.91
CA PHE A 117 -1.46 12.32 -22.20
C PHE A 117 -1.17 13.83 -22.08
N SER A 118 -1.39 14.45 -20.92
CA SER A 118 -1.15 15.89 -20.71
C SER A 118 0.31 16.20 -20.38
N VAL A 119 0.99 15.34 -19.61
CA VAL A 119 2.40 15.56 -19.21
C VAL A 119 3.38 15.34 -20.36
N ARG A 120 3.05 14.50 -21.35
CA ARG A 120 3.86 14.35 -22.57
C ARG A 120 3.87 15.65 -23.41
N LYS A 121 2.90 16.54 -23.26
CA LYS A 121 2.84 17.77 -24.08
C LYS A 121 3.55 18.97 -23.44
N GLU A 122 3.76 18.97 -22.12
CA GLU A 122 4.39 20.08 -21.40
C GLU A 122 5.90 19.90 -21.16
N LEU A 123 6.42 18.67 -21.20
CA LEU A 123 7.86 18.40 -21.07
C LEU A 123 8.65 18.48 -22.39
N TYR A 124 7.98 18.73 -23.52
CA TYR A 124 8.61 18.89 -24.85
C TYR A 124 8.29 20.25 -25.48
N ARG A 125 8.14 21.30 -24.67
CA ARG A 125 8.28 22.69 -25.13
C ARG A 125 9.63 23.23 -24.68
#